data_AF-A0A4Q3IZY0-F1
#
_entry.id   AF-A0A4Q3IZY0-F1
#
_cell.length_a   1.000
_cell.length_b   1.000
_cell.length_c   1.000
_cell.angle_alpha   90.00
_cell.angle_beta   90.00
_cell.angle_gamma   90.00
#
_symmetry.space_group_name_H-M   'P 1'
#
loop_
_entity.id
_entity.type
_entity.pdbx_description
1 polymer ?
#
loop_
_entity_poly.entity_id
_entity_poly.type
_entity_poly.pdbx_seq_one_letter_code
_entity_poly.pdbx_strand_id
1 'polypeptide(L)'
;RDLAWETFERVIDFVATGGYALRAYERYAKLRKTPEGLWRIANPQVAQQYRLNVGTIIEEPMVKVRLVRGRVQKPGQDRSGTTGPIGRFGRVLGEMEEYFFNSMVKGDTFLFGSEVVAFEGMFETEAYVSRAQSKDPKIPSYMGGKFPLSTYLADGVRKIISQPDHWGVLPEQVSDWLRVQRDASILPPADSMLVETFPRGDQNYLVCYPFEGRLAHQTLGMLLTRRLERARARPLGFVASDYSLAIWGLGDISAMIRTGRLSLDDLFDEDMLGDDLEDWLYESQLMRRTFRNCAIIAGLIERRHPGKEKTGRQITVSSDIIYDVLYEHEPDHILIQATRRDAARGLLDVERLGLALKRIRKHIVHKPLDRISPLAVPVLLDIGKTPIFGEGRESAMADAAEELIREALGTN
;
A
#
# COMPACT_ATOMS: atom_id res chain seq x y z
N ARG A 1 -4.69 29.75 2.59
CA ARG A 1 -4.87 31.08 3.22
C ARG A 1 -4.72 30.99 4.74
N ASP A 2 -4.89 29.79 5.30
CA ASP A 2 -4.85 29.54 6.74
C ASP A 2 -3.54 28.86 7.19
N LEU A 3 -2.41 29.19 6.56
CA LEU A 3 -1.11 28.66 7.00
C LEU A 3 -0.67 29.44 8.24
N ALA A 4 -0.42 28.73 9.34
CA ALA A 4 0.10 29.33 10.56
C ALA A 4 1.46 30.02 10.30
N TRP A 5 1.67 31.16 10.94
CA TRP A 5 2.89 31.96 10.75
C TRP A 5 4.15 31.17 11.10
N GLU A 6 4.08 30.39 12.17
CA GLU A 6 5.15 29.52 12.64
C GLU A 6 5.52 28.48 11.59
N THR A 7 4.53 27.89 10.91
CA THR A 7 4.79 26.96 9.80
C THR A 7 5.46 27.68 8.62
N PHE A 8 5.02 28.89 8.31
CA PHE A 8 5.65 29.71 7.27
C PHE A 8 7.13 29.99 7.58
N GLU A 9 7.44 30.40 8.80
CA GLU A 9 8.83 30.65 9.21
C GLU A 9 9.69 29.38 9.14
N ARG A 10 9.15 28.23 9.55
CA ARG A 10 9.84 26.93 9.44
C ARG A 10 10.13 26.55 7.98
N VAL A 11 9.23 26.86 7.05
CA VAL A 11 9.47 26.65 5.61
C VAL A 11 10.59 27.58 5.12
N ILE A 12 10.59 28.85 5.53
CA ILE A 12 11.64 29.79 5.16
C ILE A 12 13.00 29.34 5.72
N ASP A 13 13.06 28.92 6.98
CA ASP A 13 14.29 28.40 7.60
C ASP A 13 14.79 27.14 6.90
N PHE A 14 13.90 26.21 6.58
CA PHE A 14 14.23 25.02 5.77
C PHE A 14 14.87 25.41 4.42
N VAL A 15 14.36 26.43 3.72
CA VAL A 15 14.95 26.86 2.44
C VAL A 15 16.27 27.63 2.65
N ALA A 16 16.41 28.33 3.76
CA ALA A 16 17.59 29.12 4.09
C ALA A 16 18.77 28.30 4.60
N THR A 17 18.52 27.20 5.32
CA THR A 17 19.54 26.42 6.01
C THR A 17 19.47 24.92 5.75
N GLY A 18 18.38 24.42 5.19
CA GLY A 18 18.07 23.00 5.12
C GLY A 18 17.34 22.46 6.36
N GLY A 19 17.11 23.27 7.40
CA GLY A 19 16.58 22.84 8.70
C GLY A 19 17.70 22.48 9.68
N TYR A 20 17.33 22.06 10.91
CA TYR A 20 18.30 21.84 11.99
C TYR A 20 19.32 20.76 11.63
N ALA A 21 18.87 19.61 11.11
CA ALA A 21 19.75 18.49 10.75
C ALA A 21 20.68 18.77 9.55
N LEU A 22 20.32 19.69 8.65
CA LEU A 22 21.04 19.91 7.39
C LEU A 22 21.83 21.22 7.35
N ARG A 23 21.75 22.03 8.41
CA ARG A 23 22.40 23.35 8.55
C ARG A 23 23.91 23.34 8.33
N ALA A 24 24.57 22.22 8.59
CA ALA A 24 26.01 22.06 8.39
C ALA A 24 26.43 22.04 6.91
N TYR A 25 25.49 21.84 5.98
CA TYR A 25 25.81 21.69 4.56
C TYR A 25 25.37 22.91 3.77
N GLU A 26 26.35 23.74 3.34
CA GLU A 26 26.10 24.96 2.57
C GLU A 26 25.27 24.73 1.29
N ARG A 27 25.31 23.53 0.71
CA ARG A 27 24.55 23.17 -0.49
C ARG A 27 23.03 23.29 -0.31
N TYR A 28 22.52 23.22 0.92
CA TYR A 28 21.08 23.34 1.18
C TYR A 28 20.62 24.77 1.48
N ALA A 29 21.57 25.70 1.66
CA ALA A 29 21.27 27.11 1.93
C ALA A 29 20.91 27.87 0.63
N LYS A 30 19.65 27.76 0.20
CA LYS A 30 19.17 28.36 -1.07
C LYS A 30 18.88 29.84 -0.93
N LEU A 31 18.50 30.29 0.27
CA LEU A 31 18.23 31.69 0.59
C LEU A 31 19.22 32.21 1.64
N ARG A 32 19.54 33.50 1.57
CA ARG A 32 20.28 34.23 2.60
C ARG A 32 19.53 35.48 3.01
N LYS A 33 19.56 35.78 4.31
CA LYS A 33 19.00 37.00 4.86
C LYS A 33 19.96 38.17 4.59
N THR A 34 19.44 39.28 4.11
CA THR A 34 20.19 40.52 3.91
C THR A 34 20.27 41.32 5.21
N PRO A 35 21.21 42.29 5.32
CA PRO A 35 21.29 43.16 6.50
C PRO A 35 19.99 43.91 6.81
N GLU A 36 19.18 44.18 5.78
CA GLU A 36 17.88 44.85 5.88
C GLU A 36 16.75 43.91 6.35
N GLY A 37 17.08 42.64 6.63
CA GLY A 37 16.13 41.63 7.12
C GLY A 37 15.33 40.91 6.03
N LEU A 38 15.58 41.20 4.75
CA LEU A 38 14.90 40.57 3.61
C LEU A 38 15.61 39.29 3.17
N TRP A 39 14.92 38.42 2.44
CA TRP A 39 15.51 37.17 1.90
C TRP A 39 15.87 37.32 0.42
N ARG A 40 17.06 36.81 0.04
CA ARG A 40 17.52 36.75 -1.36
C ARG A 40 18.08 35.38 -1.70
N ILE A 41 18.10 35.03 -2.98
CA ILE A 41 18.74 33.81 -3.48
C ILE A 41 20.25 33.86 -3.15
N ALA A 42 20.79 32.75 -2.67
CA ALA A 42 22.18 32.67 -2.22
C ALA A 42 23.20 32.91 -3.36
N ASN A 43 22.98 32.32 -4.54
CA ASN A 43 23.82 32.51 -5.73
C ASN A 43 23.05 32.22 -7.05
N PRO A 44 23.57 32.63 -8.22
CA PRO A 44 22.91 32.39 -9.51
C PRO A 44 22.75 30.91 -9.89
N GLN A 45 23.64 30.03 -9.41
CA GLN A 45 23.56 28.58 -9.69
C GLN A 45 22.31 27.97 -9.06
N VAL A 46 21.93 28.39 -7.85
CA VAL A 46 20.68 27.98 -7.19
C VAL A 46 19.46 28.33 -8.06
N ALA A 47 19.45 29.52 -8.67
CA ALA A 47 18.35 29.92 -9.55
C ALA A 47 18.28 29.07 -10.83
N GLN A 48 19.42 28.77 -11.45
CA GLN A 48 19.48 27.87 -12.61
C GLN A 48 19.02 26.46 -12.26
N GLN A 49 19.50 25.94 -11.13
CA GLN A 49 19.20 24.60 -10.65
C GLN A 49 17.72 24.43 -10.28
N TYR A 50 17.14 25.44 -9.62
CA TYR A 50 15.71 25.48 -9.33
C TYR A 50 14.88 25.45 -10.62
N ARG A 51 15.24 26.24 -11.63
CA ARG A 51 14.54 26.26 -12.93
C ARG A 51 14.54 24.91 -13.65
N LEU A 52 15.59 24.10 -13.49
CA LEU A 52 15.67 22.76 -14.10
C LEU A 52 14.79 21.72 -13.40
N ASN A 53 14.44 21.95 -12.12
CA ASN A 53 13.74 20.99 -11.27
C ASN A 53 12.37 21.49 -10.79
N VAL A 54 11.98 22.73 -11.12
CA VAL A 54 10.72 23.33 -10.67
C VAL A 54 9.52 22.56 -11.22
N GLY A 55 8.58 22.23 -10.34
CA GLY A 55 7.36 21.51 -10.67
C GLY A 55 6.84 20.70 -9.49
N THR A 56 5.57 20.31 -9.55
CA THR A 56 4.92 19.46 -8.54
C THR A 56 4.52 18.09 -9.10
N ILE A 57 4.63 17.91 -10.42
CA ILE A 57 4.31 16.65 -11.09
C ILE A 57 5.54 15.75 -11.02
N ILE A 58 5.39 14.60 -10.37
CA ILE A 58 6.43 13.59 -10.30
C ILE A 58 5.95 12.39 -11.09
N GLU A 59 6.56 12.18 -12.25
CA GLU A 59 6.40 10.95 -13.01
C GLU A 59 7.30 9.87 -12.41
N GLU A 60 6.74 8.67 -12.21
CA GLU A 60 7.55 7.50 -11.88
C GLU A 60 8.55 7.26 -13.02
N PRO A 61 9.84 7.05 -12.71
CA PRO A 61 10.83 6.79 -13.74
C PRO A 61 10.43 5.57 -14.56
N MET A 62 10.44 5.70 -15.87
CA MET A 62 10.19 4.58 -16.79
C MET A 62 11.51 3.95 -17.21
N VAL A 63 11.55 2.62 -17.22
CA VAL A 63 12.68 1.81 -17.67
C VAL A 63 12.31 1.13 -18.97
N LYS A 64 13.22 1.17 -19.94
CA LYS A 64 13.05 0.46 -21.21
C LYS A 64 13.22 -1.03 -20.99
N VAL A 65 12.21 -1.81 -21.34
CA VAL A 65 12.25 -3.26 -21.28
C VAL A 65 12.84 -3.77 -22.59
N ARG A 66 14.02 -4.38 -22.52
CA ARG A 66 14.75 -4.89 -23.67
C ARG A 66 14.80 -6.41 -23.66
N LEU A 67 14.23 -7.01 -24.69
CA LEU A 67 14.34 -8.42 -24.94
C LEU A 67 15.74 -8.77 -25.46
N VAL A 68 16.49 -9.52 -24.66
CA VAL A 68 17.78 -10.09 -25.02
C VAL A 68 17.64 -11.57 -25.36
N ARG A 69 18.55 -12.09 -26.17
CA ARG A 69 18.62 -13.54 -26.40
C ARG A 69 19.09 -14.22 -25.11
N GLY A 70 18.17 -14.85 -24.40
CA GLY A 70 18.53 -15.92 -23.47
C GLY A 70 19.28 -17.01 -24.23
N ARG A 71 20.37 -17.55 -23.68
CA ARG A 71 21.02 -18.71 -24.29
C ARG A 71 20.03 -19.87 -24.25
N VAL A 72 19.81 -20.51 -25.41
CA VAL A 72 18.97 -21.71 -25.57
C VAL A 72 19.42 -22.75 -24.54
N GLN A 73 18.54 -23.08 -23.60
CA GLN A 73 18.73 -24.18 -22.65
C GLN A 73 18.56 -25.52 -23.37
N LYS A 74 19.39 -26.50 -23.01
CA LYS A 74 19.17 -27.90 -23.38
C LYS A 74 18.01 -28.46 -22.53
N PRO A 75 17.19 -29.38 -23.06
CA PRO A 75 16.10 -30.01 -22.30
C PRO A 75 16.64 -30.71 -21.05
N GLY A 76 16.04 -30.45 -19.88
CA GLY A 76 16.28 -31.22 -18.64
C GLY A 76 17.08 -30.54 -17.52
N GLN A 77 17.31 -29.22 -17.55
CA GLN A 77 18.00 -28.51 -16.46
C GLN A 77 17.02 -27.64 -15.65
N ASP A 78 17.02 -27.82 -14.33
CA ASP A 78 16.19 -27.04 -13.41
C ASP A 78 16.48 -25.55 -13.49
N ARG A 79 15.41 -24.78 -13.35
CA ARG A 79 15.31 -23.34 -13.56
C ARG A 79 16.13 -22.58 -12.50
N SER A 80 17.41 -22.36 -12.75
CA SER A 80 18.18 -21.34 -12.04
C SER A 80 19.00 -20.53 -13.03
N GLY A 81 19.09 -19.22 -12.78
CA GLY A 81 19.35 -18.16 -13.75
C GLY A 81 20.60 -18.28 -14.63
N THR A 82 20.63 -17.47 -15.68
CA THR A 82 21.77 -17.36 -16.60
C THR A 82 23.00 -16.79 -15.87
N THR A 83 24.06 -17.57 -15.66
CA THR A 83 25.31 -17.10 -15.00
C THR A 83 26.29 -16.41 -15.96
N GLY A 84 25.86 -16.06 -17.19
CA GLY A 84 26.71 -15.49 -18.24
C GLY A 84 26.51 -13.98 -18.50
N PRO A 85 27.41 -13.33 -19.26
CA PRO A 85 27.29 -11.91 -19.61
C PRO A 85 26.04 -11.63 -20.44
N ILE A 86 25.24 -10.65 -20.02
CA ILE A 86 24.02 -10.23 -20.73
C ILE A 86 24.43 -9.54 -22.03
N GLY A 87 23.97 -10.06 -23.17
CA GLY A 87 24.17 -9.40 -24.47
C GLY A 87 23.42 -8.08 -24.50
N ARG A 88 24.12 -6.94 -24.65
CA ARG A 88 23.52 -5.59 -24.70
C ARG A 88 22.70 -5.31 -25.97
N PHE A 89 22.70 -6.25 -26.92
CA PHE A 89 21.94 -6.15 -28.17
C PHE A 89 20.62 -6.91 -28.05
N GLY A 90 19.50 -6.21 -28.23
CA GLY A 90 18.16 -6.77 -28.06
C GLY A 90 17.06 -5.79 -28.49
N ARG A 91 15.86 -6.28 -28.77
CA ARG A 91 14.71 -5.45 -29.18
C ARG A 91 14.09 -4.80 -27.95
N VAL A 92 13.80 -3.50 -28.00
CA VAL A 92 12.99 -2.83 -26.97
C VAL A 92 11.54 -3.27 -27.14
N LEU A 93 10.96 -3.84 -26.10
CA LEU A 93 9.55 -4.27 -26.06
C LEU A 93 8.62 -3.12 -25.69
N GLY A 94 9.09 -2.20 -24.84
CA GLY A 94 8.35 -1.03 -24.40
C GLY A 94 8.98 -0.45 -23.14
N GLU A 95 8.18 0.28 -22.35
CA GLU A 95 8.62 0.91 -21.11
C GLU A 95 7.72 0.50 -19.95
N MET A 96 8.28 0.35 -18.77
CA MET A 96 7.57 0.05 -17.54
C MET A 96 8.18 0.81 -16.36
N GLU A 97 7.38 1.06 -15.33
CA GLU A 97 7.84 1.82 -14.17
C GLU A 97 9.04 1.12 -13.47
N GLU A 98 10.10 1.88 -13.18
CA GLU A 98 11.37 1.42 -12.60
C GLU A 98 11.15 0.64 -11.30
N TYR A 99 10.15 1.05 -10.51
CA TYR A 99 9.85 0.44 -9.23
C TYR A 99 9.51 -1.06 -9.36
N PHE A 100 8.85 -1.46 -10.46
CA PHE A 100 8.49 -2.85 -10.68
C PHE A 100 9.75 -3.71 -10.69
N PHE A 101 10.79 -3.27 -11.42
CA PHE A 101 12.07 -3.97 -11.54
C PHE A 101 12.89 -3.98 -10.25
N ASN A 102 12.73 -2.98 -9.37
CA ASN A 102 13.39 -2.97 -8.06
C ASN A 102 12.91 -4.10 -7.14
N SER A 103 11.68 -4.59 -7.35
CA SER A 103 11.13 -5.74 -6.60
C SER A 103 11.47 -7.11 -7.21
N MET A 104 12.18 -7.12 -8.34
CA MET A 104 12.46 -8.34 -9.11
C MET A 104 13.83 -8.90 -8.79
N VAL A 105 13.91 -10.22 -8.62
CA VAL A 105 15.16 -10.95 -8.57
C VAL A 105 15.44 -11.57 -9.95
N LYS A 106 16.72 -11.72 -10.30
CA LYS A 106 17.10 -12.39 -11.54
C LYS A 106 16.45 -13.78 -11.64
N GLY A 107 15.74 -14.03 -12.74
CA GLY A 107 14.97 -15.25 -12.98
C GLY A 107 13.47 -15.11 -12.72
N ASP A 108 13.03 -14.08 -11.98
CA ASP A 108 11.60 -13.82 -11.77
C ASP A 108 10.90 -13.61 -13.11
N THR A 109 9.74 -14.26 -13.28
CA THR A 109 8.93 -14.13 -14.48
C THR A 109 7.79 -13.14 -14.29
N PHE A 110 7.52 -12.34 -15.30
CA PHE A 110 6.40 -11.40 -15.31
C PHE A 110 5.77 -11.29 -16.69
N LEU A 111 4.53 -10.80 -16.71
CA LEU A 111 3.80 -10.54 -17.94
C LEU A 111 4.12 -9.13 -18.45
N PHE A 112 4.65 -9.02 -19.67
CA PHE A 112 4.85 -7.75 -20.36
C PHE A 112 4.06 -7.74 -21.66
N GLY A 113 2.97 -6.97 -21.72
CA GLY A 113 2.00 -7.07 -22.81
C GLY A 113 1.34 -8.46 -22.83
N SER A 114 1.59 -9.24 -23.88
CA SER A 114 1.12 -10.63 -24.02
C SER A 114 2.24 -11.68 -23.94
N GLU A 115 3.48 -11.27 -23.64
CA GLU A 115 4.62 -12.18 -23.51
C GLU A 115 4.99 -12.37 -22.03
N VAL A 116 5.23 -13.63 -21.63
CA VAL A 116 5.86 -13.95 -20.34
C VAL A 116 7.37 -13.84 -20.51
N VAL A 117 8.00 -13.02 -19.69
CA VAL A 117 9.44 -12.74 -19.75
C VAL A 117 10.09 -12.97 -18.39
N ALA A 118 11.33 -13.45 -18.38
CA ALA A 118 12.16 -13.55 -17.19
C ALA A 118 13.09 -12.34 -17.08
N PHE A 119 13.20 -11.79 -15.87
CA PHE A 119 14.10 -10.69 -15.57
C PHE A 119 15.56 -11.19 -15.50
N GLU A 120 16.45 -10.64 -16.34
CA GLU A 120 17.86 -11.06 -16.40
C GLU A 120 18.79 -10.09 -15.66
N GLY A 121 18.36 -8.85 -15.50
CA GLY A 121 19.06 -7.79 -14.79
C GLY A 121 18.77 -6.40 -15.36
N MET A 122 19.31 -5.37 -14.71
CA MET A 122 19.14 -3.98 -15.11
C MET A 122 20.50 -3.32 -15.33
N PHE A 123 20.59 -2.46 -16.34
CA PHE A 123 21.77 -1.63 -16.61
C PHE A 123 21.31 -0.23 -17.00
N GLU A 124 21.80 0.79 -16.30
CA GLU A 124 21.35 2.18 -16.45
C GLU A 124 19.82 2.29 -16.35
N THR A 125 19.15 2.73 -17.42
CA THR A 125 17.68 2.88 -17.50
C THR A 125 17.04 1.81 -18.37
N GLU A 126 17.68 0.63 -18.50
CA GLU A 126 17.17 -0.50 -19.27
C GLU A 126 17.10 -1.79 -18.43
N ALA A 127 15.95 -2.46 -18.48
CA ALA A 127 15.75 -3.79 -17.91
C ALA A 127 15.91 -4.83 -19.02
N TYR A 128 16.87 -5.74 -18.85
CA TYR A 128 17.07 -6.85 -19.78
C TYR A 128 16.20 -8.03 -19.37
N VAL A 129 15.49 -8.58 -20.35
CA VAL A 129 14.58 -9.70 -20.15
C VAL A 129 14.77 -10.76 -21.22
N SER A 130 14.48 -12.02 -20.89
CA SER A 130 14.46 -13.12 -21.85
C SER A 130 13.05 -13.72 -21.92
N ARG A 131 12.70 -14.41 -23.01
CA ARG A 131 11.39 -15.09 -23.09
C ARG A 131 11.37 -16.27 -22.14
N ALA A 132 10.27 -16.42 -21.41
CA ALA A 132 10.09 -17.50 -20.44
C ALA A 132 8.69 -18.12 -20.55
N GLN A 133 8.54 -19.32 -19.98
CA GLN A 133 7.24 -19.94 -19.76
C GLN A 133 7.07 -20.18 -18.26
N SER A 134 6.09 -19.49 -17.67
CA SER A 134 5.71 -19.66 -16.28
C SER A 134 4.19 -19.80 -16.18
N LYS A 135 3.74 -20.67 -15.26
CA LYS A 135 2.32 -20.83 -14.95
C LYS A 135 1.80 -19.71 -14.06
N ASP A 136 2.69 -18.98 -13.37
CA ASP A 136 2.35 -17.93 -12.43
C ASP A 136 3.32 -16.73 -12.56
N PRO A 137 3.24 -15.94 -13.64
CA PRO A 137 4.06 -14.75 -13.82
C PRO A 137 3.54 -13.58 -12.97
N LYS A 138 4.45 -12.79 -12.39
CA LYS A 138 4.10 -11.53 -11.73
C LYS A 138 3.39 -10.59 -12.71
N ILE A 139 2.32 -9.93 -12.27
CA ILE A 139 1.56 -8.99 -13.09
C ILE A 139 1.97 -7.57 -12.71
N PRO A 140 2.42 -6.73 -13.66
CA PRO A 140 2.70 -5.33 -13.37
C PRO A 140 1.42 -4.60 -12.96
N SER A 141 1.40 -4.02 -11.76
CA SER A 141 0.31 -3.16 -11.31
C SER A 141 0.60 -1.71 -11.69
N TYR A 142 -0.13 -1.13 -12.64
CA TYR A 142 -0.09 0.31 -12.85
C TYR A 142 -0.93 0.97 -11.76
N MET A 143 -0.39 1.97 -11.05
CA MET A 143 -1.11 2.70 -9.98
C MET A 143 -2.12 3.71 -10.56
N GLY A 144 -2.78 3.36 -11.66
CA GLY A 144 -3.69 4.22 -12.41
C GLY A 144 -5.15 4.07 -11.95
N GLY A 145 -5.62 5.03 -11.17
CA GLY A 145 -6.85 5.75 -11.50
C GLY A 145 -8.20 5.07 -11.28
N LYS A 146 -8.44 4.38 -10.16
CA LYS A 146 -9.81 4.20 -9.67
C LYS A 146 -10.08 5.21 -8.57
N PHE A 147 -10.91 6.21 -8.86
CA PHE A 147 -11.46 7.07 -7.82
C PHE A 147 -12.36 6.22 -6.92
N PRO A 148 -12.14 6.22 -5.59
CA PRO A 148 -13.04 5.53 -4.68
C PRO A 148 -14.46 6.12 -4.79
N LEU A 149 -15.48 5.35 -4.43
CA LEU A 149 -16.85 5.87 -4.25
C LEU A 149 -16.79 7.17 -3.44
N SER A 150 -17.57 8.20 -3.75
CA SER A 150 -17.63 9.37 -2.86
C SER A 150 -18.30 9.00 -1.53
N THR A 151 -18.02 9.72 -0.45
CA THR A 151 -18.70 9.53 0.85
C THR A 151 -20.21 9.64 0.74
N TYR A 152 -20.71 10.53 -0.13
CA TYR A 152 -22.14 10.66 -0.44
C TYR A 152 -22.71 9.43 -1.15
N LEU A 153 -21.96 8.83 -2.07
CA LEU A 153 -22.39 7.63 -2.77
C LEU A 153 -22.41 6.43 -1.81
N ALA A 154 -21.42 6.31 -0.93
CA ALA A 154 -21.38 5.30 0.12
C ALA A 154 -22.60 5.40 1.06
N ASP A 155 -22.96 6.62 1.48
CA ASP A 155 -24.16 6.89 2.27
C ASP A 155 -25.45 6.49 1.54
N GLY A 156 -25.57 6.86 0.27
CA GLY A 156 -26.71 6.46 -0.57
C GLY A 156 -26.85 4.94 -0.69
N VAL A 157 -25.75 4.22 -0.91
CA VAL A 157 -25.75 2.75 -1.00
C VAL A 157 -26.20 2.12 0.32
N ARG A 158 -25.68 2.57 1.46
CA ARG A 158 -26.11 2.07 2.79
C ARG A 158 -27.60 2.31 3.06
N LYS A 159 -28.12 3.49 2.69
CA LYS A 159 -29.56 3.81 2.81
C LYS A 159 -30.42 2.89 1.96
N ILE A 160 -30.03 2.61 0.72
CA ILE A 160 -30.76 1.69 -0.17
C ILE A 160 -30.73 0.27 0.41
N ILE A 161 -29.57 -0.23 0.83
CA ILE A 161 -29.42 -1.60 1.34
C ILE A 161 -30.21 -1.80 2.64
N SER A 162 -30.24 -0.81 3.52
CA SER A 162 -30.96 -0.87 4.81
C SER A 162 -32.48 -0.76 4.68
N GLN A 163 -33.02 -0.37 3.51
CA GLN A 163 -34.45 -0.11 3.32
C GLN A 163 -35.04 -1.03 2.24
N PRO A 164 -35.71 -2.15 2.63
CA PRO A 164 -36.29 -3.10 1.67
C PRO A 164 -37.26 -2.50 0.65
N ASP A 165 -37.99 -1.46 1.04
CA ASP A 165 -38.92 -0.73 0.16
C ASP A 165 -38.22 -0.09 -1.04
N HIS A 166 -36.93 0.21 -0.91
CA HIS A 166 -36.11 0.79 -1.97
C HIS A 166 -35.51 -0.27 -2.90
N TRP A 167 -35.66 -1.56 -2.64
CA TRP A 167 -35.09 -2.58 -3.52
C TRP A 167 -35.88 -2.75 -4.82
N GLY A 168 -37.11 -2.24 -4.88
CA GLY A 168 -37.92 -2.27 -6.11
C GLY A 168 -37.35 -1.43 -7.26
N VAL A 169 -36.46 -0.47 -6.97
CA VAL A 169 -35.80 0.35 -8.00
C VAL A 169 -34.47 -0.24 -8.48
N LEU A 170 -33.97 -1.29 -7.83
CA LEU A 170 -32.74 -1.96 -8.21
C LEU A 170 -33.03 -3.02 -9.30
N PRO A 171 -32.01 -3.40 -10.10
CA PRO A 171 -32.13 -4.55 -10.99
C PRO A 171 -32.55 -5.79 -10.19
N GLU A 172 -33.47 -6.60 -10.74
CA GLU A 172 -34.07 -7.75 -10.05
C GLU A 172 -33.04 -8.68 -9.41
N GLN A 173 -31.95 -8.98 -10.14
CA GLN A 173 -30.84 -9.80 -9.65
C GLN A 173 -30.20 -9.26 -8.36
N VAL A 174 -30.08 -7.93 -8.22
CA VAL A 174 -29.53 -7.29 -7.03
C VAL A 174 -30.52 -7.37 -5.88
N SER A 175 -31.80 -7.11 -6.15
CA SER A 175 -32.87 -7.21 -5.15
C SER A 175 -33.02 -8.63 -4.61
N ASP A 176 -32.91 -9.64 -5.48
CA ASP A 176 -32.88 -11.04 -5.08
C ASP A 176 -31.66 -11.36 -4.23
N TRP A 177 -30.48 -10.85 -4.60
CA TRP A 177 -29.27 -11.05 -3.80
C TRP A 177 -29.39 -10.47 -2.39
N LEU A 178 -30.02 -9.30 -2.25
CA LEU A 178 -30.29 -8.68 -0.95
C LEU A 178 -31.32 -9.48 -0.12
N ARG A 179 -32.33 -10.08 -0.77
CA ARG A 179 -33.29 -10.98 -0.10
C ARG A 179 -32.59 -12.23 0.43
N VAL A 180 -31.74 -12.87 -0.39
CA VAL A 180 -30.98 -14.05 0.04
C VAL A 180 -30.00 -13.68 1.17
N GLN A 181 -29.36 -12.51 1.11
CA GLN A 181 -28.51 -12.01 2.20
C GLN A 181 -29.30 -11.86 3.51
N ARG A 182 -30.50 -11.26 3.45
CA ARG A 182 -31.35 -11.08 4.62
C ARG A 182 -31.74 -12.42 5.26
N ASP A 183 -31.96 -13.46 4.44
CA ASP A 183 -32.33 -14.78 4.93
C ASP A 183 -31.12 -15.54 5.49
N ALA A 184 -29.93 -15.37 4.90
CA ALA A 184 -28.70 -16.02 5.34
C ALA A 184 -28.00 -15.33 6.53
N SER A 185 -28.18 -14.02 6.67
CA SER A 185 -27.47 -13.17 7.64
C SER A 185 -28.37 -12.00 8.07
N ILE A 186 -27.88 -10.77 7.99
CA ILE A 186 -28.56 -9.52 8.35
C ILE A 186 -28.20 -8.45 7.34
N LEU A 187 -29.07 -7.46 7.15
CA LEU A 187 -28.73 -6.19 6.53
C LEU A 187 -28.79 -5.10 7.62
N PRO A 188 -27.66 -4.47 7.98
CA PRO A 188 -27.62 -3.55 9.11
C PRO A 188 -28.33 -2.22 8.77
N PRO A 189 -28.77 -1.47 9.79
CA PRO A 189 -29.15 -0.07 9.62
C PRO A 189 -28.02 0.77 8.99
N ALA A 190 -28.36 1.90 8.36
CA ALA A 190 -27.40 2.72 7.60
C ALA A 190 -26.27 3.36 8.43
N ASP A 191 -26.48 3.54 9.74
CA ASP A 191 -25.50 4.03 10.71
C ASP A 191 -24.61 2.91 11.28
N SER A 192 -25.04 1.66 11.11
CA SER A 192 -24.39 0.49 11.68
C SER A 192 -23.49 -0.20 10.67
N MET A 193 -22.53 -1.00 11.15
CA MET A 193 -21.70 -1.85 10.31
C MET A 193 -21.90 -3.32 10.67
N LEU A 194 -22.18 -4.13 9.65
CA LEU A 194 -22.23 -5.57 9.79
C LEU A 194 -20.81 -6.14 9.82
N VAL A 195 -20.58 -7.04 10.78
CA VAL A 195 -19.39 -7.90 10.86
C VAL A 195 -19.88 -9.35 10.88
N GLU A 196 -19.46 -10.13 9.89
CA GLU A 196 -19.75 -11.55 9.80
C GLU A 196 -18.50 -12.37 10.11
N THR A 197 -18.66 -13.49 10.80
CA THR A 197 -17.56 -14.43 11.05
C THR A 197 -17.98 -15.84 10.71
N PHE A 198 -17.17 -16.57 9.94
CA PHE A 198 -17.45 -17.95 9.55
C PHE A 198 -16.17 -18.76 9.29
N PRO A 199 -16.21 -20.09 9.50
CA PRO A 199 -15.14 -20.98 9.08
C PRO A 199 -15.23 -21.29 7.58
N ARG A 200 -14.09 -21.56 6.95
CA ARG A 200 -14.00 -22.07 5.57
C ARG A 200 -12.72 -22.86 5.38
N GLY A 201 -12.84 -24.18 5.28
CA GLY A 201 -11.68 -25.08 5.34
C GLY A 201 -10.98 -24.94 6.69
N ASP A 202 -9.66 -24.88 6.69
CA ASP A 202 -8.84 -24.73 7.91
C ASP A 202 -8.66 -23.27 8.35
N GLN A 203 -9.42 -22.34 7.77
CA GLN A 203 -9.32 -20.91 8.03
C GLN A 203 -10.62 -20.34 8.58
N ASN A 204 -10.48 -19.26 9.34
CA ASN A 204 -11.57 -18.47 9.86
C ASN A 204 -11.57 -17.09 9.22
N TYR A 205 -12.76 -16.59 8.91
CA TYR A 205 -12.96 -15.30 8.25
C TYR A 205 -13.66 -14.33 9.19
N LEU A 206 -13.23 -13.06 9.13
CA LEU A 206 -13.98 -11.89 9.59
C LEU A 206 -14.21 -11.01 8.36
N VAL A 207 -15.48 -10.74 8.04
CA VAL A 207 -15.87 -9.88 6.92
C VAL A 207 -16.67 -8.71 7.46
N CYS A 208 -16.24 -7.48 7.16
CA CYS A 208 -16.99 -6.28 7.50
C CYS A 208 -17.43 -5.52 6.25
N TYR A 209 -18.52 -4.74 6.39
CA TYR A 209 -19.15 -4.03 5.28
C TYR A 209 -19.23 -2.51 5.53
N PRO A 210 -18.11 -1.76 5.45
CA PRO A 210 -18.11 -0.32 5.76
C PRO A 210 -18.65 0.58 4.64
N PHE A 211 -18.53 0.16 3.37
CA PHE A 211 -18.89 0.93 2.17
C PHE A 211 -18.01 2.14 1.82
N GLU A 212 -16.82 2.26 2.40
CA GLU A 212 -15.97 3.45 2.28
C GLU A 212 -15.00 3.43 1.08
N GLY A 213 -15.09 2.41 0.23
CA GLY A 213 -14.21 2.28 -0.94
C GLY A 213 -12.91 1.55 -0.64
N ARG A 214 -12.29 1.04 -1.71
CA ARG A 214 -11.14 0.15 -1.62
C ARG A 214 -9.94 0.74 -0.86
N LEU A 215 -9.62 2.02 -1.04
CA LEU A 215 -8.46 2.64 -0.36
C LEU A 215 -8.64 2.68 1.16
N ALA A 216 -9.80 3.13 1.65
CA ALA A 216 -10.09 3.14 3.08
C ALA A 216 -10.11 1.72 3.66
N HIS A 217 -10.69 0.76 2.94
CA HIS A 217 -10.71 -0.64 3.36
C HIS A 217 -9.34 -1.30 3.34
N GLN A 218 -8.44 -0.91 2.43
CA GLN A 218 -7.06 -1.35 2.44
C GLN A 218 -6.36 -0.87 3.72
N THR A 219 -6.43 0.43 4.01
CA THR A 219 -5.86 0.99 5.24
C THR A 219 -6.44 0.30 6.48
N LEU A 220 -7.76 0.13 6.55
CA LEU A 220 -8.43 -0.56 7.65
C LEU A 220 -7.97 -2.01 7.79
N GLY A 221 -7.82 -2.75 6.67
CA GLY A 221 -7.33 -4.12 6.67
C GLY A 221 -5.94 -4.25 7.28
N MET A 222 -5.03 -3.33 6.94
CA MET A 222 -3.68 -3.30 7.50
C MET A 222 -3.71 -3.08 9.02
N LEU A 223 -4.43 -2.07 9.49
CA LEU A 223 -4.51 -1.73 10.91
C LEU A 223 -5.19 -2.84 11.73
N LEU A 224 -6.29 -3.40 11.22
CA LEU A 224 -7.01 -4.49 11.89
C LEU A 224 -6.16 -5.75 12.00
N THR A 225 -5.40 -6.10 10.97
CA THR A 225 -4.52 -7.29 11.07
C THR A 225 -3.45 -7.12 12.14
N ARG A 226 -2.87 -5.93 12.33
CA ARG A 226 -1.93 -5.67 13.42
C ARG A 226 -2.58 -5.82 14.80
N ARG A 227 -3.81 -5.34 14.98
CA ARG A 227 -4.57 -5.54 16.23
C ARG A 227 -4.90 -7.00 16.47
N LEU A 228 -5.28 -7.73 15.42
CA LEU A 228 -5.56 -9.16 15.50
C LEU A 228 -4.31 -9.97 15.83
N GLU A 229 -3.13 -9.58 15.36
CA GLU A 229 -1.85 -10.17 15.78
C GLU A 229 -1.61 -9.94 17.27
N ARG A 230 -1.74 -8.71 17.77
CA ARG A 230 -1.62 -8.40 19.21
C ARG A 230 -2.62 -9.18 20.07
N ALA A 231 -3.83 -9.43 19.54
CA ALA A 231 -4.85 -10.25 20.19
C ALA A 231 -4.60 -11.78 20.07
N ARG A 232 -3.53 -12.19 19.38
CA ARG A 232 -3.19 -13.59 19.05
C ARG A 232 -4.26 -14.32 18.24
N ALA A 233 -4.98 -13.60 17.37
CA ALA A 233 -5.96 -14.16 16.45
C ALA A 233 -5.32 -14.78 15.18
N ARG A 234 -4.00 -14.65 15.01
CA ARG A 234 -3.20 -15.24 13.92
C ARG A 234 -3.78 -14.95 12.52
N PRO A 235 -3.91 -13.66 12.13
CA PRO A 235 -4.31 -13.32 10.76
C PRO A 235 -3.24 -13.76 9.76
N LEU A 236 -3.68 -14.16 8.58
CA LEU A 236 -2.83 -14.58 7.46
C LEU A 236 -2.86 -13.58 6.30
N GLY A 237 -3.92 -12.78 6.21
CA GLY A 237 -4.07 -11.78 5.18
C GLY A 237 -5.44 -11.13 5.18
N PHE A 238 -5.59 -10.14 4.30
CA PHE A 238 -6.86 -9.48 4.05
C PHE A 238 -7.07 -9.16 2.57
N VAL A 239 -8.30 -8.89 2.18
CA VAL A 239 -8.68 -8.44 0.85
C VAL A 239 -9.76 -7.38 0.96
N ALA A 240 -9.61 -6.30 0.20
CA ALA A 240 -10.45 -5.12 0.25
C ALA A 240 -11.14 -4.89 -1.09
N SER A 241 -12.46 -4.72 -1.04
CA SER A 241 -13.30 -4.31 -2.17
C SER A 241 -13.79 -2.87 -1.96
N ASP A 242 -14.64 -2.36 -2.85
CA ASP A 242 -15.25 -1.04 -2.65
C ASP A 242 -16.29 -0.97 -1.53
N TYR A 243 -16.86 -2.12 -1.13
CA TYR A 243 -17.92 -2.14 -0.11
C TYR A 243 -17.60 -2.97 1.14
N SER A 244 -16.59 -3.82 1.08
CA SER A 244 -16.26 -4.77 2.14
C SER A 244 -14.76 -5.01 2.30
N LEU A 245 -14.41 -5.53 3.47
CA LEU A 245 -13.08 -5.98 3.84
C LEU A 245 -13.22 -7.38 4.44
N ALA A 246 -12.42 -8.34 3.95
CA ALA A 246 -12.34 -9.67 4.50
C ALA A 246 -10.94 -9.94 5.03
N ILE A 247 -10.84 -10.40 6.28
CA ILE A 247 -9.61 -10.85 6.94
C ILE A 247 -9.74 -12.35 7.16
N TRP A 248 -8.71 -13.12 6.82
CA TRP A 248 -8.65 -14.55 7.11
C TRP A 248 -7.46 -14.89 8.01
N GLY A 249 -7.62 -15.92 8.84
CA GLY A 249 -6.61 -16.34 9.80
C GLY A 249 -6.84 -17.75 10.34
N LEU A 250 -5.94 -18.18 11.20
CA LEU A 250 -6.01 -19.50 11.87
C LEU A 250 -6.81 -19.46 13.17
N GLY A 251 -6.89 -18.31 13.84
CA GLY A 251 -7.66 -18.17 15.08
C GLY A 251 -9.16 -18.19 14.81
N ASP A 252 -9.93 -18.87 15.67
CA ASP A 252 -11.40 -18.81 15.65
C ASP A 252 -11.89 -17.47 16.21
N ILE A 253 -11.97 -16.47 15.32
CA ILE A 253 -12.41 -15.11 15.66
C ILE A 253 -13.85 -15.12 16.20
N SER A 254 -14.72 -16.01 15.70
CA SER A 254 -16.11 -16.15 16.18
C SER A 254 -16.14 -16.57 17.65
N ALA A 255 -15.31 -17.55 18.05
CA ALA A 255 -15.17 -17.95 19.43
C ALA A 255 -14.52 -16.87 20.31
N MET A 256 -13.51 -16.15 19.80
CA MET A 256 -12.87 -15.06 20.54
C MET A 256 -13.86 -13.92 20.88
N ILE A 257 -14.73 -13.56 19.93
CA ILE A 257 -15.79 -12.56 20.17
C ILE A 257 -16.82 -13.10 21.16
N ARG A 258 -17.32 -14.33 20.96
CA ARG A 258 -18.32 -14.96 21.83
C ARG A 258 -17.86 -15.13 23.28
N THR A 259 -16.57 -15.35 23.50
CA THR A 259 -15.96 -15.50 24.84
C THR A 259 -15.52 -14.17 25.46
N GLY A 260 -15.67 -13.05 24.74
CA GLY A 260 -15.23 -11.73 25.21
C GLY A 260 -13.71 -11.52 25.17
N ARG A 261 -12.95 -12.46 24.61
CA ARG A 261 -11.49 -12.32 24.41
C ARG A 261 -11.16 -11.29 23.33
N LEU A 262 -12.10 -11.01 22.42
CA LEU A 262 -11.99 -9.98 21.40
C LEU A 262 -13.25 -9.12 21.39
N SER A 263 -13.11 -7.84 21.73
CA SER A 263 -14.17 -6.84 21.60
C SER A 263 -14.14 -6.24 20.20
N LEU A 264 -15.28 -6.20 19.50
CA LEU A 264 -15.36 -5.52 18.20
C LEU A 264 -15.27 -4.01 18.35
N ASP A 265 -15.81 -3.43 19.42
CA ASP A 265 -15.69 -1.99 19.66
C ASP A 265 -14.22 -1.59 19.87
N ASP A 266 -13.44 -2.38 20.61
CA ASP A 266 -12.01 -2.11 20.81
C ASP A 266 -11.20 -2.40 19.54
N LEU A 267 -11.57 -3.45 18.80
CA LEU A 267 -10.90 -3.80 17.55
C LEU A 267 -11.04 -2.69 16.50
N PHE A 268 -12.20 -2.02 16.46
CA PHE A 268 -12.53 -0.95 15.51
C PHE A 268 -12.46 0.46 16.13
N ASP A 269 -11.82 0.64 17.29
CA ASP A 269 -11.70 1.96 17.91
C ASP A 269 -10.86 2.92 17.03
N GLU A 270 -11.24 4.20 17.05
CA GLU A 270 -10.62 5.24 16.22
C GLU A 270 -9.17 5.54 16.60
N ASP A 271 -8.73 5.14 17.79
CA ASP A 271 -7.35 5.24 18.27
C ASP A 271 -6.33 4.54 17.34
N MET A 272 -6.76 3.60 16.49
CA MET A 272 -5.90 2.99 15.47
C MET A 272 -5.35 4.00 14.45
N LEU A 273 -6.01 5.15 14.29
CA LEU A 273 -5.56 6.21 13.39
C LEU A 273 -4.46 7.08 14.02
N GLY A 274 -4.15 6.86 15.29
CA GLY A 274 -2.98 7.43 15.97
C GLY A 274 -1.78 6.50 15.83
N ASP A 275 -1.37 5.89 16.94
CA ASP A 275 -0.09 5.18 17.05
C ASP A 275 0.00 3.96 16.11
N ASP A 276 -1.08 3.19 15.94
CA ASP A 276 -1.05 2.01 15.05
C ASP A 276 -0.79 2.38 13.58
N LEU A 277 -1.35 3.52 13.14
CA LEU A 277 -1.13 4.06 11.81
C LEU A 277 0.31 4.57 11.68
N GLU A 278 0.82 5.32 12.65
CA GLU A 278 2.20 5.82 12.63
C GLU A 278 3.23 4.69 12.63
N ASP A 279 3.07 3.68 13.50
CA ASP A 279 3.93 2.51 13.55
C ASP A 279 3.93 1.76 12.21
N TRP A 280 2.75 1.61 11.60
CA TRP A 280 2.64 0.95 10.30
C TRP A 280 3.26 1.78 9.17
N LEU A 281 3.02 3.09 9.16
CA LEU A 281 3.59 4.02 8.20
C LEU A 281 5.13 3.94 8.23
N TYR A 282 5.71 3.85 9.42
CA TYR A 282 7.15 3.71 9.63
C TYR A 282 7.73 2.44 8.99
N GLU A 283 7.10 1.29 9.21
CA GLU A 283 7.53 0.01 8.64
C GLU A 283 7.27 -0.10 7.13
N SER A 284 6.33 0.71 6.61
CA SER A 284 5.93 0.65 5.21
C SER A 284 6.92 1.33 4.26
N GLN A 285 7.09 0.75 3.06
CA GLN A 285 7.78 1.41 1.95
C GLN A 285 7.03 2.66 1.43
N LEU A 286 5.79 2.85 1.86
CA LEU A 286 4.94 3.97 1.46
C LEU A 286 5.55 5.30 1.90
N MET A 287 6.07 5.39 3.14
CA MET A 287 6.59 6.66 3.65
C MET A 287 7.87 7.06 2.96
N ARG A 288 8.76 6.11 2.71
CA ARG A 288 9.99 6.35 1.94
C ARG A 288 9.66 6.85 0.53
N ARG A 289 8.67 6.24 -0.14
CA ARG A 289 8.22 6.67 -1.46
C ARG A 289 7.58 8.06 -1.45
N THR A 290 6.67 8.33 -0.53
CA THR A 290 6.03 9.64 -0.42
C THR A 290 7.04 10.72 -0.03
N PHE A 291 7.99 10.41 0.86
CA PHE A 291 9.06 11.31 1.24
C PHE A 291 9.95 11.66 0.06
N ARG A 292 10.32 10.67 -0.76
CA ARG A 292 11.06 10.91 -2.01
C ARG A 292 10.37 11.94 -2.88
N ASN A 293 9.05 11.86 -2.99
CA ASN A 293 8.27 12.80 -3.76
C ASN A 293 8.33 14.22 -3.15
N CYS A 294 8.07 14.34 -1.85
CA CYS A 294 8.17 15.62 -1.13
C CYS A 294 9.58 16.23 -1.21
N ALA A 295 10.63 15.41 -1.09
CA ALA A 295 12.03 15.83 -1.14
C ALA A 295 12.45 16.33 -2.53
N ILE A 296 11.91 15.74 -3.61
CA ILE A 296 12.13 16.23 -4.97
C ILE A 296 11.42 17.58 -5.18
N ILE A 297 10.14 17.69 -4.79
CA ILE A 297 9.35 18.92 -4.95
C ILE A 297 9.94 20.07 -4.12
N ALA A 298 10.37 19.79 -2.90
CA ALA A 298 11.06 20.74 -2.04
C ALA A 298 12.47 21.13 -2.56
N GLY A 299 12.94 20.45 -3.61
CA GLY A 299 14.28 20.59 -4.18
C GLY A 299 15.38 20.19 -3.20
N LEU A 300 15.08 19.36 -2.20
CA LEU A 300 16.08 18.78 -1.33
C LEU A 300 16.90 17.73 -2.09
N ILE A 301 16.24 17.04 -3.02
CA ILE A 301 16.85 16.12 -3.98
C ILE A 301 16.63 16.67 -5.37
N GLU A 302 17.74 17.03 -6.01
CA GLU A 302 17.71 17.51 -7.39
C GLU A 302 17.84 16.33 -8.35
N ARG A 303 16.92 16.26 -9.33
CA ARG A 303 16.84 15.20 -10.36
C ARG A 303 17.75 15.53 -11.55
N ARG A 304 17.74 16.79 -11.97
CA ARG A 304 18.47 17.30 -13.13
C ARG A 304 19.59 18.24 -12.71
N HIS A 305 20.79 18.01 -13.21
CA HIS A 305 21.91 18.93 -13.15
C HIS A 305 22.33 19.32 -14.58
N PRO A 306 23.03 20.45 -14.80
CA PRO A 306 23.56 20.78 -16.11
C PRO A 306 24.41 19.62 -16.69
N GLY A 307 23.91 19.01 -17.77
CA GLY A 307 24.56 17.90 -18.47
C GLY A 307 24.52 16.53 -17.77
N LYS A 308 23.82 16.36 -16.64
CA LYS A 308 23.69 15.08 -15.92
C LYS A 308 22.30 14.93 -15.29
N GLU A 309 21.70 13.76 -15.40
CA GLU A 309 20.49 13.40 -14.66
C GLU A 309 20.79 12.25 -13.70
N LYS A 310 20.23 12.30 -12.49
CA LYS A 310 20.33 11.18 -11.54
C LYS A 310 19.37 10.08 -11.94
N THR A 311 19.80 8.82 -11.77
CA THR A 311 18.94 7.65 -11.98
C THR A 311 17.92 7.50 -10.84
N GLY A 312 16.80 6.80 -11.07
CA GLY A 312 15.79 6.58 -10.02
C GLY A 312 16.36 5.85 -8.81
N ARG A 313 17.26 4.89 -9.02
CA ARG A 313 18.04 4.26 -7.93
C ARG A 313 18.87 5.26 -7.11
N GLN A 314 19.61 6.17 -7.76
CA GLN A 314 20.42 7.18 -7.05
C GLN A 314 19.54 8.14 -6.23
N ILE A 315 18.39 8.51 -6.78
CA ILE A 315 17.39 9.35 -6.12
C ILE A 315 16.82 8.63 -4.90
N THR A 316 16.45 7.36 -5.05
CA THR A 316 15.89 6.55 -3.97
C THR A 316 16.88 6.37 -2.82
N VAL A 317 18.12 5.99 -3.10
CA VAL A 317 19.18 5.87 -2.06
C VAL A 317 19.41 7.19 -1.35
N SER A 318 19.48 8.31 -2.08
CA SER A 318 19.66 9.63 -1.46
C SER A 318 18.47 10.01 -0.58
N SER A 319 17.26 9.67 -1.02
CA SER A 319 16.03 9.94 -0.30
C SER A 319 15.91 9.14 0.98
N ASP A 320 16.23 7.85 0.93
CA ASP A 320 16.12 6.96 2.10
C ASP A 320 17.07 7.42 3.21
N ILE A 321 18.32 7.77 2.88
CA ILE A 321 19.30 8.28 3.86
C ILE A 321 18.80 9.56 4.52
N ILE A 322 18.26 10.50 3.73
CA ILE A 322 17.74 11.76 4.27
C ILE A 322 16.50 11.51 5.14
N TYR A 323 15.62 10.61 4.69
CA TYR A 323 14.44 10.22 5.45
C TYR A 323 14.83 9.66 6.82
N ASP A 324 15.77 8.71 6.87
CA ASP A 324 16.23 8.08 8.12
C ASP A 324 16.82 9.12 9.08
N VAL A 325 17.70 10.01 8.59
CA VAL A 325 18.31 11.08 9.41
C VAL A 325 17.26 12.03 9.96
N LEU A 326 16.32 12.48 9.14
CA LEU A 326 15.27 13.40 9.58
C LEU A 326 14.31 12.71 10.55
N TYR A 327 13.95 11.46 10.30
CA TYR A 327 13.03 10.74 11.17
C TYR A 327 13.65 10.47 12.55
N GLU A 328 14.93 10.08 12.60
CA GLU A 328 15.63 9.79 13.86
C GLU A 328 15.95 11.05 14.68
N HIS A 329 16.37 12.14 14.04
CA HIS A 329 16.90 13.32 14.74
C HIS A 329 15.95 14.53 14.75
N GLU A 330 15.00 14.60 13.83
CA GLU A 330 14.06 15.72 13.69
C GLU A 330 12.68 15.23 13.21
N PRO A 331 11.98 14.34 13.96
CA PRO A 331 10.74 13.71 13.52
C PRO A 331 9.61 14.71 13.25
N ASP A 332 9.72 15.91 13.82
CA ASP A 332 8.77 17.01 13.58
C ASP A 332 9.13 17.85 12.34
N HIS A 333 10.18 17.52 11.59
CA HIS A 333 10.66 18.27 10.42
C HIS A 333 9.55 18.50 9.37
N ILE A 334 9.55 19.68 8.74
CA ILE A 334 8.45 20.12 7.86
C ILE A 334 8.20 19.16 6.67
N LEU A 335 9.25 18.54 6.14
CA LEU A 335 9.12 17.53 5.08
C LEU A 335 8.56 16.20 5.58
N ILE A 336 8.82 15.81 6.83
CA ILE A 336 8.20 14.62 7.44
C ILE A 336 6.71 14.88 7.65
N GLN A 337 6.35 16.06 8.17
CA GLN A 337 4.94 16.46 8.28
C GLN A 337 4.23 16.51 6.92
N ALA A 338 4.87 17.06 5.90
CA ALA A 338 4.33 17.10 4.53
C ALA A 338 4.15 15.68 3.97
N THR A 339 5.14 14.80 4.18
CA THR A 339 5.09 13.39 3.75
C THR A 339 3.91 12.66 4.38
N ARG A 340 3.74 12.79 5.70
CA ARG A 340 2.59 12.21 6.43
C ARG A 340 1.27 12.68 5.82
N ARG A 341 1.13 13.99 5.62
CA ARG A 341 -0.08 14.59 5.07
C ARG A 341 -0.37 14.12 3.64
N ASP A 342 0.65 14.00 2.79
CA ASP A 342 0.48 13.56 1.41
C ASP A 342 0.12 12.07 1.35
N ALA A 343 0.73 11.25 2.20
CA ALA A 343 0.38 9.83 2.28
C ALA A 343 -1.04 9.60 2.81
N ALA A 344 -1.43 10.31 3.86
CA ALA A 344 -2.74 10.24 4.49
C ALA A 344 -3.88 10.84 3.65
N ARG A 345 -3.58 11.54 2.55
CA ARG A 345 -4.58 12.07 1.62
C ARG A 345 -4.60 11.33 0.29
N GLY A 346 -3.43 10.94 -0.20
CA GLY A 346 -3.30 10.35 -1.53
C GLY A 346 -3.46 8.84 -1.54
N LEU A 347 -2.84 8.14 -0.59
CA LEU A 347 -2.64 6.69 -0.67
C LEU A 347 -3.40 5.92 0.42
N LEU A 348 -3.74 6.59 1.51
CA LEU A 348 -4.50 6.06 2.64
C LEU A 348 -5.63 7.05 2.86
N ASP A 349 -6.87 6.67 2.61
CA ASP A 349 -8.01 7.60 2.79
C ASP A 349 -8.36 7.71 4.29
N VAL A 350 -7.43 8.28 5.08
CA VAL A 350 -7.46 8.30 6.55
C VAL A 350 -8.61 9.16 7.06
N GLU A 351 -8.88 10.29 6.40
CA GLU A 351 -9.97 11.18 6.77
C GLU A 351 -11.32 10.45 6.65
N ARG A 352 -11.55 9.76 5.53
CA ARG A 352 -12.75 8.95 5.34
C ARG A 352 -12.82 7.81 6.34
N LEU A 353 -11.72 7.11 6.56
CA LEU A 353 -11.68 6.03 7.54
C LEU A 353 -12.06 6.55 8.93
N GLY A 354 -11.53 7.70 9.35
CA GLY A 354 -11.90 8.33 10.62
C GLY A 354 -13.39 8.69 10.72
N LEU A 355 -13.99 9.22 9.66
CA LEU A 355 -15.44 9.45 9.61
C LEU A 355 -16.23 8.14 9.75
N ALA A 356 -15.75 7.07 9.13
CA ALA A 356 -16.40 5.76 9.19
C ALA A 356 -16.29 5.12 10.58
N LEU A 357 -15.10 5.13 11.20
CA LEU A 357 -14.89 4.63 12.57
C LEU A 357 -15.76 5.39 13.58
N LYS A 358 -15.85 6.73 13.45
CA LYS A 358 -16.75 7.55 14.26
C LYS A 358 -18.22 7.17 14.08
N ARG A 359 -18.66 6.90 12.85
CA ARG A 359 -20.04 6.47 12.56
C ARG A 359 -20.37 5.15 13.25
N ILE A 360 -19.48 4.16 13.11
CA ILE A 360 -19.76 2.78 13.55
C ILE A 360 -19.50 2.57 15.05
N ARG A 361 -18.94 3.55 15.75
CA ARG A 361 -18.60 3.44 17.17
C ARG A 361 -19.82 2.99 17.98
N LYS A 362 -19.76 1.81 18.61
CA LYS A 362 -20.86 1.17 19.34
C LYS A 362 -22.09 0.79 18.49
N HIS A 363 -21.96 0.80 17.17
CA HIS A 363 -22.99 0.43 16.19
C HIS A 363 -22.50 -0.72 15.29
N ILE A 364 -21.68 -1.61 15.85
CA ILE A 364 -21.20 -2.81 15.16
C ILE A 364 -22.17 -3.97 15.44
N VAL A 365 -22.73 -4.54 14.38
CA VAL A 365 -23.63 -5.70 14.44
C VAL A 365 -22.85 -6.94 14.06
N HIS A 366 -22.59 -7.82 15.02
CA HIS A 366 -21.93 -9.11 14.79
C HIS A 366 -22.92 -10.21 14.43
N LYS A 367 -22.63 -10.97 13.37
CA LYS A 367 -23.37 -12.17 12.99
C LYS A 367 -22.41 -13.35 12.78
N PRO A 368 -22.35 -14.32 13.72
CA PRO A 368 -21.66 -15.56 13.46
C PRO A 368 -22.47 -16.41 12.46
N LEU A 369 -21.78 -17.01 11.51
CA LEU A 369 -22.36 -17.83 10.45
C LEU A 369 -21.60 -19.16 10.34
N ASP A 370 -22.30 -20.22 9.94
CA ASP A 370 -21.69 -21.53 9.69
C ASP A 370 -21.08 -21.64 8.28
N ARG A 371 -21.41 -20.69 7.39
CA ARG A 371 -20.95 -20.64 6.01
C ARG A 371 -20.92 -19.20 5.48
N ILE A 372 -20.26 -19.04 4.34
CA ILE A 372 -20.19 -17.76 3.60
C ILE A 372 -21.58 -17.18 3.32
N SER A 373 -21.74 -15.87 3.51
CA SER A 373 -22.94 -15.12 3.14
C SER A 373 -22.93 -14.68 1.67
N PRO A 374 -24.09 -14.40 1.05
CA PRO A 374 -24.17 -13.80 -0.28
C PRO A 374 -23.32 -12.53 -0.46
N LEU A 375 -23.32 -11.60 0.51
CA LEU A 375 -22.51 -10.37 0.42
C LEU A 375 -21.00 -10.62 0.57
N ALA A 376 -20.58 -11.72 1.21
CA ALA A 376 -19.16 -12.06 1.32
C ALA A 376 -18.59 -12.67 0.02
N VAL A 377 -19.42 -13.25 -0.86
CA VAL A 377 -18.94 -13.95 -2.08
C VAL A 377 -17.99 -13.10 -2.93
N PRO A 378 -18.33 -11.85 -3.31
CA PRO A 378 -17.48 -11.10 -4.25
C PRO A 378 -16.12 -10.74 -3.66
N VAL A 379 -16.04 -10.40 -2.37
CA VAL A 379 -14.76 -10.02 -1.74
C VAL A 379 -13.83 -11.22 -1.55
N LEU A 380 -14.37 -12.43 -1.38
CA LEU A 380 -13.55 -13.65 -1.33
C LEU A 380 -13.03 -14.11 -2.71
N LEU A 381 -13.66 -13.63 -3.80
CA LEU A 381 -13.23 -13.86 -5.18
C LEU A 381 -12.39 -12.71 -5.75
N ASP A 382 -12.26 -11.61 -5.02
CA ASP A 382 -11.56 -10.42 -5.49
C ASP A 382 -10.06 -10.67 -5.67
N ILE A 383 -9.48 -9.98 -6.64
CA ILE A 383 -8.05 -10.01 -6.94
C ILE A 383 -7.40 -8.92 -6.09
N GLY A 384 -6.32 -9.27 -5.37
CA GLY A 384 -5.61 -8.34 -4.49
C GLY A 384 -5.60 -8.76 -3.03
N LYS A 385 -5.48 -10.06 -2.76
CA LYS A 385 -5.17 -10.58 -1.43
C LYS A 385 -3.82 -10.03 -0.97
N THR A 386 -3.81 -9.37 0.18
CA THR A 386 -2.60 -8.88 0.84
C THR A 386 -2.20 -9.89 1.90
N PRO A 387 -1.11 -10.65 1.70
CA PRO A 387 -0.60 -11.55 2.72
C PRO A 387 -0.01 -10.76 3.89
N ILE A 388 -0.22 -11.25 5.11
CA ILE A 388 0.45 -10.75 6.31
C ILE A 388 1.57 -11.70 6.69
N PHE A 389 2.76 -11.13 6.87
CA PHE A 389 3.95 -11.85 7.29
C PHE A 389 4.15 -11.60 8.78
N GLY A 390 3.71 -12.56 9.60
CA GLY A 390 3.83 -12.51 11.05
C GLY A 390 3.56 -13.87 11.68
N GLU A 391 3.30 -13.89 12.99
CA GLU A 391 3.19 -15.12 13.80
C GLU A 391 2.21 -16.14 13.21
N GLY A 392 1.10 -15.69 12.62
CA GLY A 392 0.12 -16.59 12.00
C GLY A 392 0.70 -17.41 10.85
N ARG A 393 1.55 -16.78 10.01
CA ARG A 393 2.18 -17.45 8.86
C ARG A 393 3.35 -18.31 9.30
N GLU A 394 4.10 -17.89 10.32
CA GLU A 394 5.15 -18.69 10.94
C GLU A 394 4.59 -19.97 11.58
N SER A 395 3.47 -19.86 12.32
CA SER A 395 2.74 -21.00 12.86
C SER A 395 2.29 -21.94 11.74
N ALA A 396 1.68 -21.42 10.67
CA ALA A 396 1.26 -22.25 9.53
C ALA A 396 2.44 -22.98 8.88
N MET A 397 3.61 -22.33 8.79
CA MET A 397 4.83 -22.95 8.27
C MET A 397 5.39 -24.02 9.21
N ALA A 398 5.35 -23.79 10.52
CA ALA A 398 5.77 -24.77 11.52
C ALA A 398 4.85 -26.00 11.51
N ASP A 399 3.53 -25.80 11.47
CA ASP A 399 2.54 -26.87 11.39
C ASP A 399 2.72 -27.70 10.10
N ALA A 400 2.94 -27.03 8.96
CA ALA A 400 3.22 -27.70 7.69
C ALA A 400 4.56 -28.46 7.70
N ALA A 401 5.58 -27.91 8.35
CA ALA A 401 6.87 -28.59 8.51
C ALA A 401 6.75 -29.83 9.40
N GLU A 402 5.98 -29.76 10.48
CA GLU A 402 5.72 -30.90 11.37
C GLU A 402 4.94 -32.00 10.64
N GLU A 403 3.95 -31.65 9.82
CA GLU A 403 3.22 -32.60 8.99
C GLU A 403 4.15 -33.32 8.00
N LEU A 404 5.02 -32.58 7.31
CA LEU A 404 6.01 -33.16 6.38
C LEU A 404 7.01 -34.07 7.10
N ILE A 405 7.42 -33.71 8.32
CA ILE A 405 8.28 -34.57 9.16
C ILE A 405 7.53 -35.84 9.54
N ARG A 406 6.25 -35.73 9.94
CA ARG A 406 5.41 -36.87 10.31
C ARG A 406 5.20 -37.83 9.13
N GLU A 407 4.93 -37.28 7.94
CA GLU A 407 4.83 -38.02 6.68
C GLU A 407 6.14 -38.74 6.35
N ALA A 408 7.29 -38.04 6.47
CA ALA A 408 8.60 -38.61 6.21
C ALA A 408 9.01 -39.69 7.23
N LEU A 409 8.55 -39.59 8.48
CA LEU A 409 8.82 -40.55 9.55
C LEU A 409 7.84 -41.74 9.58
N GLY A 410 6.75 -41.71 8.79
CA GLY A 410 5.80 -42.82 8.65
C GLY A 410 4.93 -43.09 9.90
N THR A 411 4.85 -42.12 10.81
CA THR A 411 3.97 -42.18 11.98
C THR A 411 2.62 -41.55 11.64
N ASN A 412 1.65 -42.35 11.21
CA ASN A 412 0.24 -41.93 11.08
C ASN A 412 -0.41 -41.69 12.45
#